data_AF-A0A8S3ZD58-F1
#
_entry.id   AF-A0A8S3ZD58-F1
#
_cell.length_a   1.000
_cell.length_b   1.000
_cell.length_c   1.000
_cell.angle_alpha   90.00
_cell.angle_beta   90.00
_cell.angle_gamma   90.00
#
_symmetry.space_group_name_H-M   'P 1'
#
loop_
_entity.id
_entity.type
_entity.pdbx_description
1 polymer ?
#
loop_
_entity_poly.entity_id
_entity_poly.type
_entity_poly.pdbx_seq_one_letter_code
_entity_poly.pdbx_strand_id
1 'polypeptide(L)'
;MCFGLGLGCCVAVIEFFSYIGLVTVPIFGSFYGIETVLRLSILLIIHSLLAECFPQILFRIVPFLNLIMFIGLMNLPISLIPWPMIWLYDKVIWLAEPVLMIAEVVLLQNFVMRCSQYAADEIEREGDSIYLYKGGILLFSSLCYAVTASLAYEIFSSAAPSQVLCLFIVLLLLVALHNMMLMAHEGIISDCAFCSLISVTILYIMVVETKEISSPLAEPLLWTQTSESQSSVINIIGSIITMSSTKAQRSIEFLKRFVTPLFLGLLAIRLYGILFIISRATRNFFLDLNVSSEDIDYEDSEEVALSPLKSPLLLKVSVIFMLTQFTSGFLEEWSGQVRLPWLVVKFPPEVLIGRIVQIVSVNAFYMWRLYWAEDWTWNLWLT
;
A
#
# COMPACT_ATOMS: atom_id res chain seq x y z
N MET A 1 22.51 -31.49 -24.24
CA MET A 1 21.80 -30.20 -24.29
C MET A 1 20.55 -30.15 -23.39
N CYS A 2 20.20 -31.18 -22.61
CA CYS A 2 19.01 -31.17 -21.73
C CYS A 2 19.26 -30.71 -20.27
N PHE A 3 20.51 -30.41 -19.89
CA PHE A 3 20.83 -29.95 -18.52
C PHE A 3 20.52 -28.46 -18.28
N GLY A 4 20.28 -27.66 -19.33
CA GLY A 4 20.01 -26.22 -19.20
C GLY A 4 18.60 -25.89 -18.73
N LEU A 5 17.59 -26.62 -19.22
CA LEU A 5 16.18 -26.40 -18.85
C LEU A 5 15.87 -26.80 -17.40
N GLY A 6 16.46 -27.91 -16.92
CA GLY A 6 16.28 -28.36 -15.54
C GLY A 6 16.91 -27.40 -14.53
N LEU A 7 18.12 -26.91 -14.80
CA LEU A 7 18.79 -25.96 -13.91
C LEU A 7 18.07 -24.61 -13.87
N GLY A 8 17.59 -24.11 -15.02
CA GLY A 8 16.83 -22.86 -15.09
C GLY A 8 15.52 -22.92 -14.30
N CYS A 9 14.79 -24.04 -14.39
CA CYS A 9 13.57 -24.25 -13.61
C CYS A 9 13.87 -24.32 -12.10
N CYS A 10 14.93 -25.02 -11.68
CA CYS A 10 15.33 -25.07 -10.27
C CYS A 10 15.74 -23.68 -9.74
N VAL A 11 16.47 -22.88 -10.52
CA VAL A 11 16.85 -21.52 -10.12
C VAL A 11 15.62 -20.63 -9.97
N ALA A 12 14.67 -20.70 -10.90
CA ALA A 12 13.41 -19.96 -10.81
C ALA A 12 12.59 -20.35 -9.55
N VAL A 13 12.53 -21.65 -9.22
CA VAL A 13 11.86 -22.14 -8.00
C VAL A 13 12.57 -21.65 -6.73
N ILE A 14 13.90 -21.59 -6.74
CA ILE A 14 14.70 -21.10 -5.60
C ILE A 14 14.47 -19.60 -5.37
N GLU A 15 14.41 -18.80 -6.44
CA GLU A 15 14.06 -17.38 -6.33
C GLU A 15 12.62 -17.19 -5.83
N PHE A 16 11.71 -18.06 -6.23
CA PHE A 16 10.32 -18.05 -5.76
C PHE A 16 10.21 -18.34 -4.25
N PHE A 17 11.16 -19.06 -3.66
CA PHE A 17 11.12 -19.47 -2.26
C PHE A 17 11.16 -18.29 -1.27
N SER A 18 11.89 -17.22 -1.61
CA SER A 18 11.90 -15.98 -0.83
C SER A 18 10.51 -15.30 -0.82
N TYR A 19 9.77 -15.41 -1.93
CA TYR A 19 8.40 -14.90 -2.04
C TYR A 19 7.38 -15.79 -1.31
N ILE A 20 7.64 -17.11 -1.19
CA ILE A 20 6.83 -17.98 -0.32
C ILE A 20 6.90 -17.52 1.14
N GLY A 21 8.08 -17.08 1.60
CA GLY A 21 8.25 -16.48 2.93
C GLY A 21 7.41 -15.22 3.15
N LEU A 22 7.10 -14.49 2.09
CA LEU A 22 6.25 -13.29 2.14
C LEU A 22 4.76 -13.64 2.22
N VAL A 23 4.32 -14.63 1.46
CA VAL A 23 2.92 -15.11 1.47
C VAL A 23 2.56 -15.75 2.82
N THR A 24 3.54 -16.23 3.58
CA THR A 24 3.30 -16.82 4.89
C THR A 24 3.16 -15.79 6.01
N VAL A 25 3.52 -14.51 5.81
CA VAL A 25 3.44 -13.46 6.85
C VAL A 25 2.03 -13.30 7.43
N PRO A 26 0.94 -13.21 6.64
CA PRO A 26 -0.43 -13.17 7.17
C PRO A 26 -0.83 -14.44 7.92
N ILE A 27 -0.29 -15.60 7.50
CA ILE A 27 -0.54 -16.89 8.16
C ILE A 27 0.11 -16.86 9.55
N PHE A 28 1.39 -16.48 9.65
CA PHE A 28 2.07 -16.38 10.94
C PHE A 28 1.38 -15.40 11.88
N GLY A 29 0.98 -14.23 11.38
CA GLY A 29 0.26 -13.26 12.18
C GLY A 29 -1.08 -13.76 12.71
N SER A 30 -1.85 -14.46 11.88
CA SER A 30 -3.16 -15.02 12.29
C SER A 30 -3.04 -16.07 13.40
N PHE A 31 -1.92 -16.80 13.46
CA PHE A 31 -1.71 -17.88 14.44
C PHE A 31 -0.93 -17.43 15.68
N TYR A 32 0.06 -16.55 15.51
CA TYR A 32 1.07 -16.22 16.52
C TYR A 32 1.20 -14.73 16.83
N GLY A 33 0.34 -13.89 16.26
CA GLY A 33 0.21 -12.49 16.60
C GLY A 33 1.25 -11.57 15.94
N ILE A 34 1.13 -10.28 16.26
CA ILE A 34 1.85 -9.18 15.62
C ILE A 34 3.36 -9.24 15.88
N GLU A 35 3.78 -9.61 17.10
CA GLU A 35 5.20 -9.64 17.44
C GLU A 35 5.97 -10.64 16.56
N THR A 36 5.37 -11.79 16.25
CA THR A 36 5.96 -12.81 15.37
C THR A 36 6.11 -12.27 13.94
N VAL A 37 5.12 -11.52 13.45
CA VAL A 37 5.14 -10.86 12.13
C VAL A 37 6.30 -9.86 12.03
N LEU A 38 6.46 -9.00 13.04
CA LEU A 38 7.53 -8.00 13.07
C LEU A 38 8.92 -8.64 13.10
N ARG A 39 9.10 -9.67 13.93
CA ARG A 39 10.37 -10.39 14.01
C ARG A 39 10.69 -11.13 12.71
N LEU A 40 9.72 -11.82 12.10
CA LEU A 40 9.90 -12.48 10.81
C LEU A 40 10.26 -11.48 9.70
N SER A 41 9.59 -10.33 9.67
CA SER A 41 9.87 -9.24 8.73
C SER A 41 11.32 -8.76 8.81
N ILE A 42 11.84 -8.53 10.02
CA ILE A 42 13.23 -8.14 10.24
C ILE A 42 14.19 -9.23 9.74
N LEU A 43 13.92 -10.51 10.01
CA LEU A 43 14.72 -11.62 9.50
C LEU A 43 14.74 -11.65 7.95
N LEU A 44 13.59 -11.41 7.31
CA LEU A 44 13.47 -11.36 5.86
C LEU A 44 14.20 -10.14 5.25
N ILE A 45 14.21 -9.00 5.95
CA ILE A 45 14.99 -7.82 5.54
C ILE A 45 16.48 -8.12 5.64
N ILE A 46 16.95 -8.68 6.76
CA ILE A 46 18.35 -9.09 6.94
C ILE A 46 18.75 -10.10 5.87
N HIS A 47 17.90 -11.09 5.60
CA HIS A 47 18.10 -12.05 4.52
C HIS A 47 18.30 -11.36 3.17
N SER A 48 17.40 -10.42 2.83
CA SER A 48 17.45 -9.70 1.56
C SER A 48 18.73 -8.87 1.43
N LEU A 49 19.17 -8.22 2.50
CA LEU A 49 20.42 -7.44 2.52
C LEU A 49 21.65 -8.35 2.35
N LEU A 50 21.72 -9.46 3.09
CA LEU A 50 22.83 -10.41 2.98
C LEU A 50 22.89 -11.06 1.59
N ALA A 51 21.74 -11.32 0.98
CA ALA A 51 21.66 -11.91 -0.36
C ALA A 51 22.30 -11.02 -1.43
N GLU A 52 22.23 -9.70 -1.27
CA GLU A 52 22.80 -8.73 -2.23
C GLU A 52 24.28 -8.45 -1.98
N CYS A 53 24.81 -8.77 -0.79
CA CYS A 53 26.24 -8.68 -0.53
C CYS A 53 27.06 -9.77 -1.25
N PHE A 54 26.41 -10.78 -1.85
CA PHE A 54 27.13 -11.82 -2.59
C PHE A 54 27.65 -11.28 -3.93
N PRO A 55 28.94 -11.48 -4.24
CA PRO A 55 29.53 -10.97 -5.48
C PRO A 55 28.89 -11.64 -6.69
N GLN A 56 28.49 -10.83 -7.68
CA GLN A 56 27.83 -11.26 -8.93
C GLN A 56 28.65 -12.29 -9.74
N ILE A 57 29.96 -12.35 -9.51
CA ILE A 57 30.89 -13.31 -10.14
C ILE A 57 30.52 -14.77 -9.80
N LEU A 58 29.74 -15.02 -8.74
CA LEU A 58 29.27 -16.34 -8.32
C LEU A 58 27.86 -16.70 -8.82
N PHE A 59 27.35 -16.05 -9.88
CA PHE A 59 25.95 -16.16 -10.35
C PHE A 59 25.36 -17.59 -10.39
N ARG A 60 26.19 -18.61 -10.69
CA ARG A 60 25.75 -20.01 -10.74
C ARG A 60 25.54 -20.69 -9.38
N ILE A 61 26.24 -20.21 -8.34
CA ILE A 61 26.19 -20.74 -6.97
C ILE A 61 25.28 -19.89 -6.07
N VAL A 62 25.15 -18.59 -6.38
CA VAL A 62 24.29 -17.62 -5.69
C VAL A 62 22.89 -18.16 -5.33
N PRO A 63 22.11 -18.80 -6.21
CA PRO A 63 20.78 -19.29 -5.83
C PRO A 63 20.84 -20.34 -4.72
N PHE A 64 21.78 -21.29 -4.80
CA PHE A 64 21.95 -22.32 -3.76
C PHE A 64 22.44 -21.73 -2.44
N LEU A 65 23.35 -20.77 -2.50
CA LEU A 65 23.84 -20.08 -1.30
C LEU A 65 22.73 -19.26 -0.64
N ASN A 66 21.90 -18.59 -1.44
CA ASN A 66 20.75 -17.85 -0.97
C ASN A 66 19.72 -18.78 -0.31
N LEU A 67 19.46 -19.95 -0.90
CA LEU A 67 18.59 -20.98 -0.31
C LEU A 67 19.15 -21.50 1.03
N ILE A 68 20.44 -21.83 1.08
CA ILE A 68 21.08 -22.31 2.32
C ILE A 68 21.01 -21.24 3.41
N MET A 69 21.28 -19.98 3.05
CA MET A 69 21.16 -18.85 3.97
C MET A 69 19.72 -18.65 4.45
N PHE A 70 18.74 -18.76 3.54
CA PHE A 70 17.32 -18.70 3.88
C PHE A 70 16.94 -19.81 4.86
N ILE A 71 17.29 -21.06 4.58
CA ILE A 71 17.04 -22.21 5.46
C ILE A 71 17.74 -22.00 6.81
N GLY A 72 18.99 -21.53 6.80
CA GLY A 72 19.74 -21.22 8.01
C GLY A 72 19.03 -20.17 8.87
N LEU A 73 18.59 -19.07 8.27
CA LEU A 73 17.84 -18.00 8.95
C LEU A 73 16.49 -18.49 9.49
N MET A 74 15.77 -19.33 8.74
CA MET A 74 14.49 -19.91 9.17
C MET A 74 14.63 -20.91 10.33
N ASN A 75 15.81 -21.48 10.52
CA ASN A 75 16.14 -22.33 11.67
C ASN A 75 16.56 -21.53 12.92
N LEU A 76 16.87 -20.24 12.79
CA LEU A 76 17.20 -19.43 13.95
C LEU A 76 15.96 -19.18 14.82
N PRO A 77 16.15 -19.12 16.15
CA PRO A 77 15.07 -18.76 17.05
C PRO A 77 14.65 -17.31 16.78
N ILE A 78 13.36 -17.07 16.69
CA ILE A 78 12.81 -15.75 16.38
C ILE A 78 13.10 -14.74 17.52
N SER A 79 13.36 -15.23 18.74
CA SER A 79 13.84 -14.43 19.90
C SER A 79 15.24 -13.83 19.75
N LEU A 80 15.99 -14.18 18.70
CA LEU A 80 17.30 -13.57 18.47
C LEU A 80 17.18 -12.06 18.21
N ILE A 81 16.03 -11.59 17.72
CA ILE A 81 15.78 -10.17 17.53
C ILE A 81 15.43 -9.53 18.87
N PRO A 82 16.22 -8.55 19.35
CA PRO A 82 16.02 -7.96 20.65
C PRO A 82 14.79 -7.04 20.65
N TRP A 83 14.08 -7.01 21.78
CA TRP A 83 12.85 -6.23 21.94
C TRP A 83 12.96 -4.74 21.52
N PRO A 84 14.04 -4.00 21.84
CA PRO A 84 14.17 -2.60 21.39
C PRO A 84 14.14 -2.43 19.87
N MET A 85 14.63 -3.41 19.11
CA MET A 85 14.62 -3.36 17.65
C MET A 85 13.19 -3.55 17.11
N ILE A 86 12.43 -4.47 17.71
CA ILE A 86 11.01 -4.71 17.38
C ILE A 86 10.21 -3.44 17.68
N TRP A 87 10.42 -2.86 18.87
CA TRP A 87 9.74 -1.63 19.27
C TRP A 87 10.03 -0.48 18.32
N LEU A 88 11.30 -0.27 17.93
CA LEU A 88 11.66 0.77 16.98
C LEU A 88 10.99 0.53 15.61
N TYR A 89 11.03 -0.71 15.13
CA TYR A 89 10.45 -1.07 13.83
C TYR A 89 8.93 -0.89 13.81
N ASP A 90 8.24 -1.28 14.88
CA ASP A 90 6.82 -1.01 15.09
C ASP A 90 6.50 0.49 14.97
N LYS A 91 7.29 1.35 15.63
CA LYS A 91 7.09 2.81 15.53
C LYS A 91 7.36 3.37 14.14
N VAL A 92 8.30 2.80 13.39
CA VAL A 92 8.54 3.18 11.99
C VAL A 92 7.36 2.80 11.11
N ILE A 93 6.84 1.57 11.23
CA ILE A 93 5.65 1.10 10.50
C ILE A 93 4.46 2.01 10.78
N TRP A 94 4.27 2.35 12.06
CA TRP A 94 3.19 3.21 12.52
C TRP A 94 3.30 4.64 11.96
N LEU A 95 4.50 5.24 11.98
CA LEU A 95 4.72 6.58 11.43
C LEU A 95 4.57 6.62 9.91
N ALA A 96 4.96 5.54 9.22
CA ALA A 96 4.88 5.46 7.77
C ALA A 96 3.44 5.35 7.25
N GLU A 97 2.52 4.79 8.04
CA GLU A 97 1.13 4.56 7.64
C GLU A 97 0.41 5.83 7.16
N PRO A 98 0.28 6.92 7.95
CA PRO A 98 -0.41 8.12 7.51
C PRO A 98 0.27 8.78 6.31
N VAL A 99 1.60 8.74 6.24
CA VAL A 99 2.38 9.30 5.12
C VAL A 99 2.04 8.56 3.83
N LEU A 100 2.04 7.23 3.87
CA LEU A 100 1.72 6.40 2.71
C LEU A 100 0.26 6.54 2.31
N MET A 101 -0.68 6.61 3.27
CA MET A 101 -2.09 6.86 2.98
C MET A 101 -2.33 8.17 2.22
N ILE A 102 -1.64 9.24 2.62
CA ILE A 102 -1.72 10.52 1.91
C ILE A 102 -1.10 10.39 0.52
N ALA A 103 0.10 9.80 0.44
CA ALA A 103 0.82 9.66 -0.81
C ALA A 103 0.03 8.82 -1.85
N GLU A 104 -0.58 7.71 -1.45
CA GLU A 104 -1.40 6.86 -2.33
C GLU A 104 -2.47 7.66 -3.05
N VAL A 105 -3.19 8.51 -2.31
CA VAL A 105 -4.35 9.19 -2.88
C VAL A 105 -3.94 10.41 -3.69
N VAL A 106 -2.87 11.10 -3.26
CA VAL A 106 -2.27 12.17 -4.06
C VAL A 106 -1.73 11.60 -5.38
N LEU A 107 -1.06 10.44 -5.36
CA LEU A 107 -0.55 9.78 -6.56
C LEU A 107 -1.68 9.34 -7.49
N LEU A 108 -2.74 8.73 -6.94
CA LEU A 108 -3.89 8.29 -7.70
C LEU A 108 -4.63 9.48 -8.33
N GLN A 109 -4.84 10.56 -7.59
CA GLN A 109 -5.43 11.80 -8.10
C GLN A 109 -4.56 12.42 -9.20
N ASN A 110 -3.25 12.49 -8.99
CA ASN A 110 -2.28 13.01 -9.95
C ASN A 110 -2.24 12.19 -11.25
N PHE A 111 -2.34 10.86 -11.15
CA PHE A 111 -2.45 9.99 -12.31
C PHE A 111 -3.71 10.28 -13.14
N VAL A 112 -4.87 10.41 -12.49
CA VAL A 112 -6.12 10.73 -13.21
C VAL A 112 -6.06 12.12 -13.85
N MET A 113 -5.50 13.10 -13.13
CA MET A 113 -5.27 14.44 -13.67
C MET A 113 -4.36 14.47 -14.91
N ARG A 114 -3.42 13.53 -15.02
CA ARG A 114 -2.62 13.38 -16.24
C ARG A 114 -3.41 12.83 -17.39
N CYS A 115 -4.11 11.72 -17.14
CA CYS A 115 -4.88 11.08 -18.18
C CYS A 115 -5.97 12.02 -18.71
N SER A 116 -6.55 12.84 -17.83
CA SER A 116 -7.54 13.84 -18.22
C SER A 116 -6.93 15.02 -18.98
N GLN A 117 -5.76 15.54 -18.57
CA GLN A 117 -5.06 16.59 -19.32
C GLN A 117 -4.63 16.09 -20.70
N TYR A 118 -4.04 14.91 -20.79
CA TYR A 118 -3.72 14.30 -22.08
C TYR A 118 -4.94 14.17 -22.99
N ALA A 119 -6.08 13.74 -22.42
CA ALA A 119 -7.33 13.66 -23.16
C ALA A 119 -7.87 15.05 -23.56
N ALA A 120 -7.64 16.10 -22.76
CA ALA A 120 -8.01 17.48 -23.08
C ALA A 120 -7.13 18.05 -24.20
N ASP A 121 -5.81 17.86 -24.12
CA ASP A 121 -4.85 18.30 -25.15
C ASP A 121 -5.17 17.68 -26.51
N GLU A 122 -5.52 16.39 -26.54
CA GLU A 122 -5.90 15.69 -27.77
C GLU A 122 -7.26 16.15 -28.33
N ILE A 123 -8.14 16.69 -27.47
CA ILE A 123 -9.38 17.35 -27.90
C ILE A 123 -9.07 18.70 -28.57
N GLU A 124 -8.11 19.46 -28.04
CA GLU A 124 -7.71 20.76 -28.58
C GLU A 124 -6.96 20.65 -29.90
N ARG A 125 -6.25 19.54 -30.13
CA ARG A 125 -5.49 19.27 -31.37
C ARG A 125 -6.35 19.05 -32.63
N GLU A 126 -7.68 19.10 -32.51
CA GLU A 126 -8.67 18.98 -33.61
C GLU A 126 -8.51 17.72 -34.51
N GLY A 127 -8.20 16.55 -33.93
CA GLY A 127 -8.10 15.28 -34.66
C GLY A 127 -9.44 14.54 -34.89
N ASP A 128 -9.44 13.49 -35.73
CA ASP A 128 -10.62 12.63 -35.96
C ASP A 128 -11.14 11.94 -34.68
N SER A 129 -10.32 11.88 -33.62
CA SER A 129 -10.59 11.23 -32.34
C SER A 129 -11.28 12.11 -31.28
N ILE A 130 -11.62 13.37 -31.56
CA ILE A 130 -12.21 14.32 -30.58
C ILE A 130 -13.43 13.72 -29.85
N TYR A 131 -14.33 13.08 -30.59
CA TYR A 131 -15.56 12.52 -30.02
C TYR A 131 -15.30 11.37 -29.05
N LEU A 132 -14.22 10.60 -29.26
CA LEU A 132 -13.84 9.50 -28.39
C LEU A 132 -13.33 10.01 -27.03
N TYR A 133 -12.46 11.02 -27.04
CA TYR A 133 -11.93 11.60 -25.81
C TYR A 133 -12.99 12.38 -25.03
N LYS A 134 -13.82 13.19 -25.71
CA LYS A 134 -14.97 13.87 -25.07
C LYS A 134 -15.95 12.86 -24.46
N GLY A 135 -16.29 11.82 -25.21
CA GLY A 135 -17.14 10.74 -24.73
C GLY A 135 -16.52 10.00 -23.53
N GLY A 136 -15.21 9.75 -23.57
CA GLY A 136 -14.45 9.12 -22.49
C GLY A 136 -14.47 9.94 -21.19
N ILE A 137 -14.18 11.24 -21.26
CA ILE A 137 -14.21 12.15 -20.10
C ILE A 137 -15.62 12.21 -19.51
N LEU A 138 -16.66 12.32 -20.33
CA LEU A 138 -18.05 12.36 -19.86
C LEU A 138 -18.51 11.03 -19.26
N LEU A 139 -18.15 9.89 -19.88
CA LEU A 139 -18.49 8.57 -19.36
C LEU A 139 -17.78 8.31 -18.03
N PHE A 140 -16.49 8.63 -17.94
CA PHE A 140 -15.72 8.45 -16.72
C PHE A 140 -16.23 9.34 -15.58
N SER A 141 -16.48 10.63 -15.85
CA SER A 141 -17.02 11.56 -14.85
C SER A 141 -18.42 11.17 -14.37
N SER A 142 -19.31 10.76 -15.28
CA SER A 142 -20.66 10.30 -14.92
C SER A 142 -20.64 9.02 -14.08
N LEU A 143 -19.77 8.07 -14.41
CA LEU A 143 -19.53 6.88 -13.60
C LEU A 143 -19.03 7.25 -12.20
N CYS A 144 -18.05 8.16 -12.11
CA CYS A 144 -17.50 8.59 -10.82
C CYS A 144 -18.59 9.23 -9.93
N TYR A 145 -19.39 10.14 -10.48
CA TYR A 145 -20.48 10.75 -9.71
C TYR A 145 -21.58 9.74 -9.34
N ALA A 146 -21.92 8.81 -10.23
CA ALA A 146 -22.92 7.77 -9.93
C ALA A 146 -22.45 6.86 -8.77
N VAL A 147 -21.19 6.41 -8.80
CA VAL A 147 -20.61 5.62 -7.71
C VAL A 147 -20.52 6.44 -6.42
N THR A 148 -20.11 7.71 -6.52
CA THR A 148 -20.08 8.65 -5.38
C THR A 148 -21.46 8.75 -4.71
N ALA A 149 -22.52 8.93 -5.48
CA ALA A 149 -23.89 9.02 -4.99
C ALA A 149 -24.35 7.70 -4.34
N SER A 150 -24.02 6.56 -4.94
CA SER A 150 -24.32 5.24 -4.40
C SER A 150 -23.66 5.02 -3.04
N LEU A 151 -22.35 5.33 -2.93
CA LEU A 151 -21.60 5.20 -1.68
C LEU A 151 -22.10 6.18 -0.62
N ALA A 152 -22.40 7.42 -0.99
CA ALA A 152 -22.98 8.41 -0.08
C ALA A 152 -24.32 7.95 0.50
N TYR A 153 -25.18 7.32 -0.32
CA TYR A 153 -26.45 6.75 0.13
C TYR A 153 -26.24 5.57 1.11
N GLU A 154 -25.28 4.69 0.84
CA GLU A 154 -24.95 3.57 1.73
C GLU A 154 -24.39 4.06 3.08
N ILE A 155 -23.56 5.09 3.08
CA ILE A 155 -23.08 5.75 4.32
C ILE A 155 -24.27 6.36 5.05
N PHE A 156 -25.12 7.13 4.37
CA PHE A 156 -26.26 7.79 5.00
C PHE A 156 -27.24 6.79 5.66
N SER A 157 -27.44 5.62 5.05
CA SER A 157 -28.38 4.61 5.53
C SER A 157 -27.82 3.67 6.61
N SER A 158 -26.51 3.45 6.66
CA SER A 158 -25.90 2.39 7.49
C SER A 158 -24.81 2.84 8.46
N ALA A 159 -24.40 4.11 8.42
CA ALA A 159 -23.30 4.63 9.24
C ALA A 159 -23.78 5.25 10.56
N ALA A 160 -22.85 5.43 11.50
CA ALA A 160 -23.12 6.10 12.77
C ALA A 160 -23.42 7.61 12.56
N PRO A 161 -24.15 8.29 13.47
CA PRO A 161 -24.49 9.71 13.31
C PRO A 161 -23.28 10.64 13.14
N SER A 162 -22.16 10.33 13.80
CA SER A 162 -20.89 11.06 13.64
C SER A 162 -20.31 10.96 12.23
N GLN A 163 -20.41 9.78 11.61
CA GLN A 163 -19.95 9.52 10.25
C GLN A 163 -20.87 10.17 9.20
N VAL A 164 -22.18 10.21 9.47
CA VAL A 164 -23.15 10.95 8.64
C VAL A 164 -22.87 12.46 8.69
N LEU A 165 -22.49 13.00 9.85
CA LEU A 165 -22.05 14.39 9.95
C LEU A 165 -20.78 14.63 9.12
N CYS A 166 -19.80 13.72 9.17
CA CYS A 166 -18.63 13.79 8.29
C CYS A 166 -19.02 13.76 6.81
N LEU A 167 -19.98 12.91 6.41
CA LEU A 167 -20.49 12.87 5.04
C LEU A 167 -21.06 14.23 4.63
N PHE A 168 -21.85 14.87 5.49
CA PHE A 168 -22.41 16.19 5.22
C PHE A 168 -21.32 17.24 4.98
N ILE A 169 -20.26 17.25 5.82
CA ILE A 169 -19.11 18.14 5.65
C ILE A 169 -18.37 17.86 4.33
N VAL A 170 -18.16 16.58 4.01
CA VAL A 170 -17.53 16.19 2.73
C VAL A 170 -18.38 16.67 1.55
N LEU A 171 -19.70 16.46 1.57
CA LEU A 171 -20.57 16.92 0.49
C LEU A 171 -20.54 18.45 0.31
N LEU A 172 -20.50 19.23 1.41
CA LEU A 172 -20.31 20.68 1.32
C LEU A 172 -18.98 21.05 0.66
N LEU A 173 -17.90 20.35 1.03
CA LEU A 173 -16.59 20.53 0.42
C LEU A 173 -16.61 20.19 -1.07
N LEU A 174 -17.27 19.10 -1.48
CA LEU A 174 -17.39 18.70 -2.88
C LEU A 174 -18.18 19.71 -3.70
N VAL A 175 -19.26 20.28 -3.16
CA VAL A 175 -19.99 21.38 -3.82
C VAL A 175 -19.09 22.60 -3.99
N ALA A 176 -18.28 22.94 -2.98
CA ALA A 176 -17.32 24.03 -3.09
C ALA A 176 -16.26 23.75 -4.16
N LEU A 177 -15.69 22.54 -4.21
CA LEU A 177 -14.74 22.13 -5.24
C LEU A 177 -15.34 22.18 -6.64
N HIS A 178 -16.58 21.73 -6.79
CA HIS A 178 -17.27 21.78 -8.08
C HIS A 178 -17.46 23.22 -8.55
N ASN A 179 -17.86 24.12 -7.64
CA ASN A 179 -17.96 25.55 -7.95
C ASN A 179 -16.59 26.17 -8.30
N MET A 180 -15.52 25.80 -7.60
CA MET A 180 -14.16 26.25 -7.92
C MET A 180 -13.73 25.74 -9.30
N MET A 181 -14.02 24.49 -9.64
CA MET A 181 -13.73 23.93 -10.96
C MET A 181 -14.48 24.69 -12.06
N LEU A 182 -15.74 25.04 -11.86
CA LEU A 182 -16.51 25.85 -12.82
C LEU A 182 -15.97 27.28 -12.99
N MET A 183 -15.32 27.83 -11.96
CA MET A 183 -14.68 29.15 -12.03
C MET A 183 -13.28 29.10 -12.63
N ALA A 184 -12.62 27.94 -12.60
CA ALA A 184 -11.30 27.75 -13.18
C ALA A 184 -11.43 27.60 -14.71
N HIS A 185 -10.67 28.39 -15.47
CA HIS A 185 -10.71 28.36 -16.94
C HIS A 185 -10.23 27.02 -17.54
N GLU A 186 -9.42 26.26 -16.80
CA GLU A 186 -8.87 24.95 -17.20
C GLU A 186 -9.45 23.77 -16.38
N GLY A 187 -10.62 23.96 -15.76
CA GLY A 187 -11.25 22.93 -14.94
C GLY A 187 -11.73 21.72 -15.76
N ILE A 188 -11.08 20.56 -15.63
CA ILE A 188 -11.54 19.31 -16.24
C ILE A 188 -12.55 18.59 -15.33
N ILE A 189 -13.77 18.35 -15.83
CA ILE A 189 -14.89 17.76 -15.07
C ILE A 189 -14.55 16.37 -14.50
N SER A 190 -13.77 15.56 -15.21
CA SER A 190 -13.33 14.23 -14.74
C SER A 190 -12.50 14.29 -13.47
N ASP A 191 -11.69 15.33 -13.28
CA ASP A 191 -10.79 15.43 -12.13
C ASP A 191 -11.57 15.73 -10.86
N CYS A 192 -12.56 16.63 -10.96
CA CYS A 192 -13.48 16.95 -9.88
C CYS A 192 -14.35 15.74 -9.53
N ALA A 193 -14.85 15.02 -10.53
CA ALA A 193 -15.67 13.82 -10.33
C ALA A 193 -14.88 12.73 -9.60
N PHE A 194 -13.62 12.52 -9.98
CA PHE A 194 -12.75 11.55 -9.35
C PHE A 194 -12.31 11.95 -7.93
N CYS A 195 -11.99 13.24 -7.70
CA CYS A 195 -11.72 13.78 -6.37
C CYS A 195 -12.92 13.58 -5.43
N SER A 196 -14.14 13.74 -5.97
CA SER A 196 -15.39 13.47 -5.25
C SER A 196 -15.54 12.00 -4.89
N LEU A 197 -15.32 11.11 -5.86
CA LEU A 197 -15.36 9.66 -5.66
C LEU A 197 -14.38 9.21 -4.59
N ILE A 198 -13.12 9.65 -4.68
CA ILE A 198 -12.08 9.33 -3.71
C ILE A 198 -12.47 9.80 -2.31
N SER A 199 -12.92 11.04 -2.17
CA SER A 199 -13.27 11.62 -0.86
C SER A 199 -14.39 10.84 -0.17
N VAL A 200 -15.42 10.45 -0.91
CA VAL A 200 -16.53 9.63 -0.39
C VAL A 200 -16.09 8.17 -0.18
N THR A 201 -15.21 7.64 -1.02
CA THR A 201 -14.66 6.28 -0.86
C THR A 201 -13.81 6.16 0.41
N ILE A 202 -12.97 7.16 0.72
CA ILE A 202 -12.19 7.17 1.98
C ILE A 202 -13.14 7.19 3.19
N LEU A 203 -14.22 7.98 3.11
CA LEU A 203 -15.23 8.02 4.16
C LEU A 203 -15.97 6.68 4.28
N TYR A 204 -16.28 6.02 3.16
CA TYR A 204 -16.87 4.68 3.15
C TYR A 204 -15.94 3.65 3.82
N ILE A 205 -14.65 3.67 3.47
CA ILE A 205 -13.64 2.81 4.10
C ILE A 205 -13.60 3.05 5.61
N MET A 206 -13.69 4.30 6.08
CA MET A 206 -13.78 4.61 7.51
C MET A 206 -15.00 3.95 8.18
N VAL A 207 -16.16 3.91 7.51
CA VAL A 207 -17.35 3.22 8.03
C VAL A 207 -17.11 1.72 8.15
N VAL A 208 -16.48 1.10 7.14
CA VAL A 208 -16.15 -0.33 7.14
C VAL A 208 -15.14 -0.66 8.25
N GLU A 209 -14.04 0.08 8.35
CA GLU A 209 -13.00 -0.09 9.38
C GLU A 209 -13.58 0.06 10.78
N THR A 210 -14.43 1.07 10.99
CA THR A 210 -15.09 1.28 12.29
C THR A 210 -15.99 0.09 12.66
N LYS A 211 -16.75 -0.46 11.69
CA LYS A 211 -17.58 -1.65 11.92
C LYS A 211 -16.72 -2.84 12.32
N GLU A 212 -15.56 -3.03 11.70
CA GLU A 212 -14.61 -4.11 12.05
C GLU A 212 -14.00 -3.91 13.43
N ILE A 213 -13.56 -2.70 13.79
CA ILE A 213 -12.99 -2.37 15.10
C ILE A 213 -14.04 -2.53 16.21
N SER A 214 -15.30 -2.16 15.94
CA SER A 214 -16.39 -2.29 16.91
C SER A 214 -16.83 -3.74 17.15
N SER A 215 -16.39 -4.69 16.31
CA SER A 215 -16.69 -6.12 16.40
C SER A 215 -15.40 -6.97 16.43
N PRO A 216 -14.56 -6.81 17.48
CA PRO A 216 -13.26 -7.46 17.54
C PRO A 216 -13.40 -8.97 17.67
N LEU A 217 -12.49 -9.69 17.02
CA LEU A 217 -12.35 -11.13 17.17
C LEU A 217 -11.55 -11.42 18.45
N ALA A 218 -11.97 -12.45 19.18
CA ALA A 218 -11.22 -12.92 20.34
C ALA A 218 -9.85 -13.45 19.90
N GLU A 219 -8.78 -12.94 20.51
CA GLU A 219 -7.41 -13.33 20.22
C GLU A 219 -7.22 -14.87 20.36
N PRO A 220 -6.51 -15.53 19.42
CA PRO A 220 -6.12 -16.92 19.57
C PRO A 220 -5.26 -17.11 20.82
N LEU A 221 -5.48 -18.21 21.56
CA LEU A 221 -4.72 -18.51 22.79
C LEU A 221 -3.20 -18.53 22.57
N LEU A 222 -2.77 -18.90 21.36
CA LEU A 222 -1.36 -18.95 20.95
C LEU A 222 -0.67 -17.58 20.94
N TRP A 223 -1.41 -16.49 20.78
CA TRP A 223 -0.84 -15.14 20.83
C TRP A 223 -0.28 -14.81 22.22
N THR A 224 -0.86 -15.39 23.27
CA THR A 224 -0.50 -15.13 24.67
C THR A 224 0.48 -16.15 25.26
N GLN A 225 0.73 -17.26 24.56
CA GLN A 225 1.63 -18.31 25.05
C GLN A 225 3.08 -17.95 24.74
N THR A 226 3.73 -17.28 25.70
CA THR A 226 5.15 -16.86 25.65
C THR A 226 6.17 -17.99 25.47
N SER A 227 5.78 -19.25 25.69
CA SER A 227 6.69 -20.41 25.64
C SER A 227 7.25 -20.71 24.24
N GLU A 228 6.61 -20.22 23.17
CA GLU A 228 7.09 -20.44 21.80
C GLU A 228 8.03 -19.33 21.29
N SER A 229 8.36 -18.33 22.11
CA SER A 229 9.32 -17.27 21.76
C SER A 229 10.74 -17.79 21.44
N GLN A 230 11.09 -19.01 21.86
CA GLN A 230 12.36 -19.68 21.54
C GLN A 230 12.28 -20.61 20.32
N SER A 231 11.11 -20.76 19.71
CA SER A 231 10.94 -21.60 18.53
C SER A 231 11.53 -20.96 17.27
N SER A 232 12.01 -21.80 16.34
CA SER A 232 12.41 -21.39 15.00
C SER A 232 11.19 -21.24 14.09
N VAL A 233 11.32 -20.50 12.98
CA VAL A 233 10.23 -20.33 12.01
C VAL A 233 9.74 -21.67 11.47
N ILE A 234 10.65 -22.62 11.23
CA ILE A 234 10.30 -23.97 10.77
C ILE A 234 9.48 -24.74 11.81
N ASN A 235 9.81 -24.61 13.10
CA ASN A 235 9.04 -25.24 14.17
C ASN A 235 7.63 -24.66 14.26
N ILE A 236 7.50 -23.34 14.07
CA ILE A 236 6.20 -22.66 14.01
C ILE A 236 5.38 -23.18 12.83
N ILE A 237 5.97 -23.31 11.63
CA ILE A 237 5.29 -23.92 10.47
C ILE A 237 4.83 -25.34 10.80
N GLY A 238 5.70 -26.15 11.39
CA GLY A 238 5.37 -27.51 11.81
C GLY A 238 4.21 -27.55 12.81
N SER A 239 4.20 -26.62 13.77
CA SER A 239 3.11 -26.46 14.74
C SER A 239 1.79 -26.14 14.06
N ILE A 240 1.77 -25.17 13.13
CA ILE A 240 0.57 -24.79 12.36
C ILE A 240 0.01 -25.99 11.59
N ILE A 241 0.88 -26.76 10.92
CA ILE A 241 0.47 -27.93 10.12
C ILE A 241 -0.10 -29.06 11.01
N THR A 242 0.46 -29.26 12.20
CA THR A 242 0.04 -30.33 13.12
C THR A 242 -1.09 -29.90 14.07
N MET A 243 -1.56 -28.66 13.97
CA MET A 243 -2.55 -28.10 14.86
C MET A 243 -3.93 -28.72 14.66
N SER A 244 -4.63 -28.99 15.77
CA SER A 244 -6.00 -29.51 15.70
C SER A 244 -6.96 -28.45 15.14
N SER A 245 -7.94 -28.89 14.34
CA SER A 245 -8.96 -28.03 13.73
C SER A 245 -9.67 -27.12 14.74
N THR A 246 -9.93 -27.62 15.95
CA THR A 246 -10.55 -26.88 17.05
C THR A 246 -9.73 -25.69 17.55
N LYS A 247 -8.39 -25.81 17.56
CA LYS A 247 -7.48 -24.72 17.95
C LYS A 247 -7.26 -23.75 16.78
N ALA A 248 -7.27 -24.25 15.54
CA ALA A 248 -7.05 -23.45 14.33
C ALA A 248 -8.26 -22.62 13.88
N GLN A 249 -9.48 -22.98 14.31
CA GLN A 249 -10.70 -22.32 13.84
C GLN A 249 -10.66 -20.79 13.95
N ARG A 250 -10.20 -20.24 15.08
CA ARG A 250 -10.10 -18.78 15.30
C ARG A 250 -9.04 -18.14 14.41
N SER A 251 -7.86 -18.74 14.32
CA SER A 251 -6.78 -18.25 13.45
C SER A 251 -7.15 -18.30 11.96
N ILE A 252 -7.95 -19.29 11.55
CA ILE A 252 -8.50 -19.36 10.18
C ILE A 252 -9.50 -18.23 9.92
N GLU A 253 -10.26 -17.80 10.93
CA GLU A 253 -11.20 -16.68 10.80
C GLU A 253 -10.46 -15.35 10.54
N PHE A 254 -9.36 -15.11 11.26
CA PHE A 254 -8.43 -14.01 10.96
C PHE A 254 -7.87 -14.12 9.53
N LEU A 255 -7.42 -15.31 9.14
CA LEU A 255 -6.85 -15.53 7.80
C LEU A 255 -7.85 -15.25 6.67
N LYS A 256 -9.13 -15.59 6.85
CA LYS A 256 -10.18 -15.31 5.86
C LYS A 256 -10.37 -13.81 5.58
N ARG A 257 -10.17 -12.95 6.58
CA ARG A 257 -10.31 -11.49 6.42
C ARG A 257 -9.21 -10.91 5.51
N PHE A 258 -8.02 -11.52 5.48
CA PHE A 258 -6.93 -11.15 4.58
C PHE A 258 -7.19 -11.47 3.08
N VAL A 259 -8.19 -12.29 2.76
CA VAL A 259 -8.49 -12.69 1.36
C VAL A 259 -9.66 -11.88 0.79
N THR A 260 -10.07 -10.79 1.46
CA THR A 260 -11.15 -9.93 0.97
C THR A 260 -10.67 -9.11 -0.25
N PRO A 261 -11.55 -8.86 -1.25
CA PRO A 261 -11.20 -8.05 -2.41
C PRO A 261 -10.71 -6.64 -2.04
N LEU A 262 -11.28 -6.05 -0.99
CA LEU A 262 -10.89 -4.74 -0.48
C LEU A 262 -9.45 -4.75 0.05
N PHE A 263 -9.08 -5.77 0.84
CA PHE A 263 -7.71 -5.93 1.33
C PHE A 263 -6.71 -6.08 0.17
N LEU A 264 -7.01 -6.96 -0.78
CA LEU A 264 -6.13 -7.17 -1.95
C LEU A 264 -6.00 -5.91 -2.81
N GLY A 265 -7.08 -5.14 -2.97
CA GLY A 265 -7.08 -3.86 -3.67
C GLY A 265 -6.21 -2.81 -2.98
N LEU A 266 -6.37 -2.62 -1.67
CA LEU A 266 -5.55 -1.69 -0.89
C LEU A 266 -4.07 -2.09 -0.91
N LEU A 267 -3.78 -3.40 -0.83
CA LEU A 267 -2.43 -3.93 -0.91
C LEU A 267 -1.77 -3.62 -2.26
N ALA A 268 -2.51 -3.77 -3.36
CA ALA A 268 -2.02 -3.44 -4.70
C ALA A 268 -1.74 -1.94 -4.87
N ILE A 269 -2.65 -1.08 -4.38
CA ILE A 269 -2.49 0.39 -4.40
C ILE A 269 -1.26 0.79 -3.57
N ARG A 270 -1.09 0.22 -2.38
CA ARG A 270 0.07 0.49 -1.51
C ARG A 270 1.37 0.09 -2.16
N LEU A 271 1.41 -1.11 -2.75
CA LEU A 271 2.61 -1.60 -3.42
C LEU A 271 3.00 -0.66 -4.57
N TYR A 272 2.03 -0.25 -5.38
CA TYR A 272 2.25 0.72 -6.44
C TYR A 272 2.77 2.05 -5.89
N GLY A 273 2.14 2.59 -4.84
CA GLY A 273 2.55 3.85 -4.21
C GLY A 273 3.98 3.81 -3.66
N ILE A 274 4.35 2.75 -2.93
CA ILE A 274 5.70 2.57 -2.40
C ILE A 274 6.72 2.47 -3.53
N LEU A 275 6.45 1.64 -4.55
CA LEU A 275 7.35 1.50 -5.69
C LEU A 275 7.52 2.80 -6.46
N PHE A 276 6.45 3.59 -6.61
CA PHE A 276 6.50 4.90 -7.24
C PHE A 276 7.38 5.87 -6.44
N ILE A 277 7.12 6.03 -5.14
CA ILE A 277 7.87 6.93 -4.26
C ILE A 277 9.36 6.57 -4.28
N ILE A 278 9.67 5.28 -4.15
CA ILE A 278 11.06 4.86 -4.09
C ILE A 278 11.74 5.01 -5.45
N SER A 279 11.08 4.67 -6.56
CA SER A 279 11.60 4.92 -7.91
C SER A 279 12.01 6.38 -8.09
N ARG A 280 11.18 7.32 -7.62
CA ARG A 280 11.48 8.75 -7.72
C ARG A 280 12.59 9.18 -6.78
N ALA A 281 12.57 8.70 -5.53
CA ALA A 281 13.60 9.00 -4.54
C ALA A 281 14.98 8.54 -5.00
N THR A 282 15.10 7.32 -5.55
CA THR A 282 16.36 6.81 -6.07
C THR A 282 16.79 7.56 -7.32
N ARG A 283 15.88 7.81 -8.26
CA ARG A 283 16.20 8.54 -9.50
C ARG A 283 16.79 9.92 -9.20
N ASN A 284 16.21 10.68 -8.28
CA ASN A 284 16.74 12.01 -7.94
C ASN A 284 18.11 11.93 -7.26
N PHE A 285 18.30 10.96 -6.35
CA PHE A 285 19.58 10.79 -5.67
C PHE A 285 20.70 10.42 -6.64
N PHE A 286 20.42 9.59 -7.65
CA PHE A 286 21.42 9.19 -8.64
C PHE A 286 21.58 10.20 -9.80
N LEU A 287 20.53 10.93 -10.18
CA LEU A 287 20.62 12.02 -11.15
C LEU A 287 21.45 13.19 -10.60
N ASP A 288 21.25 13.61 -9.35
CA ASP A 288 22.04 14.69 -8.73
C ASP A 288 23.54 14.34 -8.65
N LEU A 289 23.91 13.06 -8.64
CA LEU A 289 25.29 12.59 -8.69
C LEU A 289 25.90 12.59 -10.10
N ASN A 290 25.07 12.52 -11.15
CA ASN A 290 25.52 12.40 -12.55
C ASN A 290 25.36 13.70 -13.37
N VAL A 291 24.82 14.79 -12.82
CA VAL A 291 24.74 16.11 -13.49
C VAL A 291 26.10 16.82 -13.61
N SER A 292 27.22 16.09 -13.48
CA SER A 292 28.56 16.56 -13.85
C SER A 292 29.07 16.04 -15.20
N SER A 293 28.29 15.26 -15.95
CA SER A 293 28.68 14.79 -17.28
C SER A 293 27.52 14.89 -18.28
N GLU A 294 27.58 15.97 -19.07
CA GLU A 294 27.17 16.13 -20.48
C GLU A 294 25.86 15.48 -20.98
N ASP A 295 24.97 16.35 -21.46
CA ASP A 295 23.95 16.18 -22.52
C ASP A 295 23.43 14.74 -22.76
N ILE A 296 22.26 14.42 -22.19
CA ILE A 296 21.49 13.24 -22.57
C ILE A 296 20.15 13.70 -23.17
N ASP A 297 19.97 13.38 -24.45
CA ASP A 297 18.77 13.60 -25.25
C ASP A 297 17.49 13.12 -24.56
N TYR A 298 16.45 13.93 -24.67
CA TYR A 298 15.17 13.80 -23.95
C TYR A 298 14.26 12.66 -24.45
N GLU A 299 14.62 11.93 -25.51
CA GLU A 299 13.73 10.94 -26.15
C GLU A 299 13.74 9.54 -25.49
N ASP A 300 14.71 9.22 -24.62
CA ASP A 300 14.77 7.90 -23.94
C ASP A 300 14.00 7.82 -22.60
N SER A 301 13.26 8.88 -22.24
CA SER A 301 12.64 8.99 -20.90
C SER A 301 11.42 8.09 -20.68
N GLU A 302 10.75 7.60 -21.73
CA GLU A 302 9.57 6.74 -21.58
C GLU A 302 9.91 5.27 -21.31
N GLU A 303 11.03 4.74 -21.82
CA GLU A 303 11.50 3.38 -21.50
C GLU A 303 12.13 3.28 -20.09
N VAL A 304 12.49 4.42 -19.48
CA VAL A 304 13.07 4.50 -18.13
C VAL A 304 12.00 4.52 -17.02
N ALA A 305 10.72 4.69 -17.36
CA ALA A 305 9.60 4.72 -16.41
C ALA A 305 9.36 3.39 -15.66
N LEU A 306 9.92 2.27 -16.15
CA LEU A 306 9.89 0.94 -15.50
C LEU A 306 11.11 0.65 -14.61
N SER A 307 11.89 1.66 -14.23
CA SER A 307 13.13 1.51 -13.45
C SER A 307 13.05 0.96 -11.99
N PRO A 308 11.92 0.94 -11.24
CA PRO A 308 11.95 0.34 -9.90
C PRO A 308 12.15 -1.18 -9.90
N LEU A 309 11.86 -1.85 -11.03
CA LEU A 309 12.15 -3.27 -11.23
C LEU A 309 13.66 -3.57 -11.39
N LYS A 310 14.52 -2.56 -11.55
CA LYS A 310 15.97 -2.77 -11.75
C LYS A 310 16.73 -3.09 -10.46
N SER A 311 16.21 -2.74 -9.28
CA SER A 311 16.81 -3.15 -8.00
C SER A 311 15.97 -4.25 -7.33
N PRO A 312 16.35 -5.54 -7.51
CA PRO A 312 15.60 -6.65 -6.92
C PRO A 312 15.55 -6.57 -5.39
N LEU A 313 16.58 -6.00 -4.74
CA LEU A 313 16.59 -5.73 -3.30
C LEU A 313 15.46 -4.81 -2.86
N LEU A 314 15.35 -3.67 -3.56
CA LEU A 314 14.44 -2.61 -3.19
C LEU A 314 13.00 -3.07 -3.29
N LEU A 315 12.67 -3.81 -4.35
CA LEU A 315 11.38 -4.47 -4.51
C LEU A 315 11.12 -5.45 -3.36
N LYS A 316 12.08 -6.32 -3.02
CA LYS A 316 11.93 -7.30 -1.91
C LYS A 316 11.66 -6.60 -0.58
N VAL A 317 12.48 -5.61 -0.21
CA VAL A 317 12.32 -4.87 1.06
C VAL A 317 11.00 -4.11 1.09
N SER A 318 10.61 -3.48 -0.02
CA SER A 318 9.33 -2.76 -0.12
C SER A 318 8.13 -3.69 0.08
N VAL A 319 8.17 -4.87 -0.53
CA VAL A 319 7.12 -5.88 -0.37
C VAL A 319 7.08 -6.43 1.05
N ILE A 320 8.25 -6.71 1.66
CA ILE A 320 8.33 -7.15 3.07
C ILE A 320 7.73 -6.09 3.98
N PHE A 321 8.16 -4.84 3.84
CA PHE A 321 7.69 -3.72 4.64
C PHE A 321 6.17 -3.54 4.51
N MET A 322 5.67 -3.51 3.27
CA MET A 322 4.24 -3.34 2.98
C MET A 322 3.40 -4.47 3.58
N LEU A 323 3.77 -5.73 3.37
CA LEU A 323 3.02 -6.88 3.89
C LEU A 323 3.03 -6.90 5.41
N THR A 324 4.15 -6.51 6.03
CA THR A 324 4.27 -6.42 7.48
C THR A 324 3.39 -5.30 8.02
N GLN A 325 3.42 -4.13 7.40
CA GLN A 325 2.59 -2.98 7.78
C GLN A 325 1.10 -3.32 7.72
N PHE A 326 0.63 -3.90 6.61
CA PHE A 326 -0.76 -4.32 6.46
C PHE A 326 -1.13 -5.40 7.47
N THR A 327 -0.32 -6.47 7.57
CA THR A 327 -0.63 -7.59 8.48
C THR A 327 -0.68 -7.14 9.94
N SER A 328 0.30 -6.36 10.39
CA SER A 328 0.31 -5.84 11.77
C SER A 328 -0.84 -4.86 12.03
N GLY A 329 -1.12 -3.94 11.10
CA GLY A 329 -2.25 -3.03 11.13
C GLY A 329 -3.58 -3.73 11.35
N PHE A 330 -3.94 -4.62 10.43
CA PHE A 330 -5.21 -5.31 10.48
C PHE A 330 -5.35 -6.24 11.68
N LEU A 331 -4.26 -6.91 12.10
CA LEU A 331 -4.32 -7.76 13.30
C LEU A 331 -4.57 -6.96 14.58
N GLU A 332 -3.97 -5.77 14.72
CA GLU A 332 -4.23 -4.88 15.85
C GLU A 332 -5.66 -4.35 15.83
N GLU A 333 -6.14 -3.92 14.67
CA GLU A 333 -7.51 -3.42 14.52
C GLU A 333 -8.56 -4.50 14.80
N TRP A 334 -8.39 -5.71 14.24
CA TRP A 334 -9.33 -6.82 14.42
C TRP A 334 -9.28 -7.46 15.81
N SER A 335 -8.18 -7.32 16.54
CA SER A 335 -8.09 -7.72 17.96
C SER A 335 -8.69 -6.67 18.90
N GLY A 336 -9.09 -5.50 18.39
CA GLY A 336 -9.66 -4.41 19.19
C GLY A 336 -8.62 -3.62 19.98
N GLN A 337 -7.34 -3.75 19.64
CA GLN A 337 -6.27 -2.98 20.28
C GLN A 337 -6.23 -1.57 19.68
N VAL A 338 -6.54 -0.55 20.48
CA VAL A 338 -6.59 0.83 20.01
C VAL A 338 -5.19 1.47 20.08
N ARG A 339 -4.63 1.82 18.92
CA ARG A 339 -3.27 2.36 18.75
C ARG A 339 -2.99 3.69 19.47
N LEU A 340 -4.01 4.53 19.70
CA LEU A 340 -3.85 5.87 20.25
C LEU A 340 -4.88 6.18 21.35
N PRO A 341 -4.70 5.65 22.56
CA PRO A 341 -5.66 5.84 23.66
C PRO A 341 -5.88 7.33 24.01
N TRP A 342 -4.92 8.21 23.72
CA TRP A 342 -5.02 9.65 24.01
C TRP A 342 -5.80 10.46 22.97
N LEU A 343 -5.90 10.01 21.72
CA LEU A 343 -6.71 10.67 20.68
C LEU A 343 -8.19 10.32 20.80
N VAL A 344 -8.50 9.12 21.32
CA VAL A 344 -9.87 8.66 21.63
C VAL A 344 -10.58 9.57 22.63
N VAL A 345 -9.84 10.29 23.49
CA VAL A 345 -10.44 11.15 24.52
C VAL A 345 -11.14 12.38 23.91
N LYS A 346 -10.77 12.82 22.71
CA LYS A 346 -11.28 14.07 22.10
C LYS A 346 -12.20 13.89 20.90
N PHE A 347 -12.16 12.73 20.24
CA PHE A 347 -12.97 12.47 19.05
C PHE A 347 -13.91 11.29 19.30
N PRO A 348 -15.11 11.28 18.67
CA PRO A 348 -15.97 10.10 18.69
C PRO A 348 -15.19 8.87 18.20
N PRO A 349 -15.31 7.71 18.86
CA PRO A 349 -14.53 6.52 18.50
C PRO A 349 -14.82 6.03 17.07
N GLU A 350 -15.93 6.47 16.46
CA GLU A 350 -16.31 6.13 15.09
C GLU A 350 -15.63 6.99 14.01
N VAL A 351 -14.84 8.01 14.40
CA VAL A 351 -14.16 8.92 13.48
C VAL A 351 -12.66 8.64 13.49
N LEU A 352 -12.17 8.06 12.39
CA LEU A 352 -10.75 7.76 12.21
C LEU A 352 -10.01 8.98 11.66
N ILE A 353 -9.18 9.60 12.50
CA ILE A 353 -8.48 10.86 12.17
C ILE A 353 -7.56 10.71 10.96
N GLY A 354 -6.91 9.55 10.80
CA GLY A 354 -6.09 9.26 9.62
C GLY A 354 -6.89 9.40 8.31
N ARG A 355 -8.14 8.91 8.30
CA ARG A 355 -9.04 9.01 7.14
C ARG A 355 -9.50 10.45 6.89
N ILE A 356 -9.76 11.23 7.95
CA ILE A 356 -10.08 12.66 7.82
C ILE A 356 -8.90 13.44 7.23
N VAL A 357 -7.69 13.21 7.73
CA VAL A 357 -6.47 13.84 7.18
C VAL A 357 -6.27 13.46 5.71
N GLN A 358 -6.54 12.21 5.35
CA GLN A 358 -6.48 11.73 3.97
C GLN A 358 -7.49 12.49 3.07
N ILE A 359 -8.76 12.61 3.49
CA ILE A 359 -9.78 13.38 2.77
C ILE A 359 -9.32 14.84 2.60
N VAL A 360 -8.93 15.51 3.69
CA VAL A 360 -8.49 16.91 3.65
C VAL A 360 -7.29 17.07 2.70
N SER A 361 -6.32 16.16 2.74
CA SER A 361 -5.13 16.22 1.89
C SER A 361 -5.45 16.14 0.41
N VAL A 362 -6.39 15.27 0.02
CA VAL A 362 -6.82 15.12 -1.39
C VAL A 362 -7.52 16.36 -1.89
N ASN A 363 -8.46 16.88 -1.10
CA ASN A 363 -9.19 18.08 -1.48
C ASN A 363 -8.26 19.30 -1.53
N ALA A 364 -7.34 19.43 -0.56
CA ALA A 364 -6.32 20.48 -0.55
C ALA A 364 -5.38 20.38 -1.75
N PHE A 365 -4.92 19.17 -2.10
CA PHE A 365 -4.10 18.93 -3.28
C PHE A 365 -4.85 19.31 -4.57
N TYR A 366 -6.12 18.93 -4.69
CA TYR A 366 -6.96 19.30 -5.83
C TYR A 366 -7.15 20.81 -5.95
N MET A 367 -7.49 21.49 -4.85
CA MET A 367 -7.62 22.96 -4.81
C MET A 367 -6.31 23.66 -5.16
N TRP A 368 -5.20 23.19 -4.61
CA TRP A 368 -3.88 23.74 -4.90
C TRP A 368 -3.54 23.61 -6.40
N ARG A 369 -3.81 22.45 -7.01
CA ARG A 369 -3.62 22.23 -8.45
C ARG A 369 -4.51 23.14 -9.29
N LEU A 370 -5.78 23.31 -8.93
CA LEU A 370 -6.68 24.23 -9.64
C LEU A 370 -6.20 25.68 -9.57
N TYR A 371 -5.65 26.10 -8.42
CA TYR A 371 -5.14 27.47 -8.24
C TYR A 371 -3.86 27.74 -9.04
N TRP A 372 -3.02 26.73 -9.23
CA TRP A 372 -1.74 26.82 -9.97
C TRP A 372 -1.83 26.38 -11.43
N ALA A 373 -3.04 26.20 -11.99
CA ALA A 373 -3.23 25.61 -13.31
C ALA A 373 -2.43 26.35 -14.41
N GLU A 374 -2.49 27.69 -14.44
CA GLU A 374 -1.86 28.53 -15.47
C GLU A 374 -0.31 28.48 -15.45
N ASP A 375 0.30 28.27 -14.28
CA ASP A 375 1.76 28.22 -14.09
C ASP A 375 2.29 26.77 -13.96
N TRP A 376 1.41 25.77 -14.15
CA TRP A 376 1.77 24.38 -13.89
C TRP A 376 2.60 23.78 -15.04
N THR A 377 3.92 23.83 -14.88
CA THR A 377 4.78 22.87 -15.56
C THR A 377 4.73 21.55 -14.80
N TRP A 378 4.44 20.45 -15.50
CA TRP A 378 4.53 19.10 -14.92
C TRP A 378 5.89 18.87 -14.27
N ASN A 379 5.92 19.01 -12.94
CA ASN A 379 7.15 18.90 -12.20
C ASN A 379 7.69 17.47 -12.34
N LEU A 380 8.97 17.31 -12.68
CA LEU A 380 9.66 16.02 -12.89
C LEU A 380 9.51 15.05 -11.72
N TRP A 381 9.19 15.58 -10.54
CA TRP A 381 8.92 14.84 -9.32
C TRP A 381 7.56 14.14 -9.32
N LEU A 382 6.58 14.75 -9.99
CA LEU A 382 5.22 14.26 -10.09
C LEU A 382 4.99 13.52 -11.39
N THR A 383 5.57 13.94 -12.53
CA THR A 383 5.71 13.11 -13.76
C THR A 383 6.62 11.96 -13.50
#